data_AF-A0ABD5DT42-F1
#
_entry.id   AF-A0ABD5DT42-F1
#
_cell.length_a   1.000
_cell.length_b   1.000
_cell.length_c   1.000
_cell.angle_alpha   90.00
_cell.angle_beta   90.00
_cell.angle_gamma   90.00
#
_symmetry.space_group_name_H-M   'P 1'
#
loop_
_entity.id
_entity.type
_entity.pdbx_description
1 polymer ?
#
loop_
_entity_poly.entity_id
_entity_poly.type
_entity_poly.pdbx_seq_one_letter_code
_entity_poly.pdbx_strand_id
1 'polypeptide(L)'
;FDALLSHSMESKQKIQQSMLSSVVSQIQPNYDSNQNIPWVLSLGTRNRSNTSGRQVCVECLKSHENPPYLRLMWRIGWHCSCVEHQLSLIDHCPECGVTIQPFKADMEHGCLAICTTCGFDLRRCEESKNINLNALNFQNKAEQVLKQKIG
;
A
#
# COMPACT_ATOMS: atom_id res chain seq x y z
N PHE A 1 9.63 -14.13 -12.00
CA PHE A 1 9.07 -14.97 -10.92
C PHE A 1 10.07 -16.07 -10.56
N ASP A 2 10.60 -16.80 -11.54
CA ASP A 2 11.57 -17.89 -11.30
C ASP A 2 12.86 -17.41 -10.61
N ALA A 3 13.38 -16.23 -10.98
CA ALA A 3 14.52 -15.63 -10.29
C ALA A 3 14.23 -15.25 -8.82
N LEU A 4 12.98 -14.90 -8.48
CA LEU A 4 12.61 -14.63 -7.09
C LEU A 4 12.54 -15.94 -6.29
N LEU A 5 12.00 -16.99 -6.90
CA LEU A 5 11.92 -18.33 -6.29
C LEU A 5 13.30 -18.95 -6.07
N SER A 6 14.24 -18.77 -7.00
CA SER A 6 15.59 -19.33 -6.89
C SER A 6 16.43 -18.70 -5.79
N HIS A 7 16.04 -17.51 -5.30
CA HIS A 7 16.77 -16.74 -4.30
C HIS A 7 15.95 -16.46 -3.03
N SER A 8 14.80 -17.10 -2.87
CA SER A 8 13.96 -16.98 -1.67
C SER A 8 13.93 -18.29 -0.89
N MET A 9 13.91 -18.20 0.44
CA MET A 9 13.65 -19.35 1.32
C MET A 9 12.14 -19.64 1.48
N GLU A 10 11.27 -18.85 0.85
CA GLU A 10 9.82 -18.97 0.96
C GLU A 10 9.24 -19.91 -0.11
N SER A 11 8.12 -20.55 0.21
CA SER A 11 7.43 -21.41 -0.75
C SER A 11 6.83 -20.60 -1.90
N LYS A 12 6.73 -21.22 -3.08
CA LYS A 12 6.04 -20.64 -4.25
C LYS A 12 4.65 -20.12 -3.90
N GLN A 13 3.89 -20.88 -3.12
CA GLN A 13 2.55 -20.52 -2.70
C GLN A 13 2.55 -19.27 -1.81
N LYS A 14 3.45 -19.17 -0.84
CA LYS A 14 3.53 -18.03 0.07
C LYS A 14 3.96 -16.74 -0.65
N ILE A 15 4.87 -16.86 -1.62
CA ILE A 15 5.23 -15.75 -2.50
C ILE A 15 4.04 -15.32 -3.35
N GLN A 16 3.31 -16.25 -3.97
CA GLN A 16 2.13 -15.90 -4.76
C GLN A 16 1.06 -15.20 -3.92
N GLN A 17 0.86 -15.64 -2.67
CA GLN A 17 -0.08 -15.01 -1.74
C GLN A 17 0.32 -13.58 -1.37
N SER A 18 1.62 -13.26 -1.37
CA SER A 18 2.14 -11.91 -1.12
C SER A 18 2.19 -11.02 -2.36
N MET A 19 1.74 -11.50 -3.53
CA MET A 19 1.64 -10.69 -4.75
C MET A 19 0.27 -10.03 -4.88
N LEU A 20 0.21 -8.86 -5.50
CA LEU A 20 -1.05 -8.17 -5.77
C LEU A 20 -2.05 -9.01 -6.59
N SER A 21 -1.56 -9.89 -7.46
CA SER A 21 -2.37 -10.80 -8.27
C SER A 21 -3.25 -11.75 -7.42
N SER A 22 -2.84 -12.09 -6.19
CA SER A 22 -3.61 -12.95 -5.29
C SER A 22 -4.96 -12.34 -4.89
N VAL A 23 -5.01 -11.02 -4.78
CA VAL A 23 -6.22 -10.25 -4.43
C VAL A 23 -6.97 -9.83 -5.68
N VAL A 24 -6.25 -9.32 -6.69
CA VAL A 24 -6.87 -8.72 -7.88
C VAL A 24 -7.72 -9.71 -8.67
N SER A 25 -7.28 -10.96 -8.78
CA SER A 25 -8.05 -12.02 -9.47
C SER A 25 -9.45 -12.25 -8.89
N GLN A 26 -9.67 -11.90 -7.61
CA GLN A 26 -10.96 -12.01 -6.93
C GLN A 26 -11.87 -10.81 -7.20
N ILE A 27 -11.27 -9.64 -7.45
CA ILE A 27 -11.96 -8.37 -7.70
C ILE A 27 -12.34 -8.28 -9.18
N GLN A 28 -11.39 -8.56 -10.06
CA GLN A 28 -11.56 -8.54 -11.51
C GLN A 28 -11.01 -9.84 -12.10
N PRO A 29 -11.88 -10.85 -12.31
CA PRO A 29 -11.50 -12.06 -13.02
C PRO A 29 -11.01 -11.73 -14.45
N ASN A 30 -10.04 -12.49 -14.94
CA ASN A 30 -9.49 -12.36 -16.31
C ASN A 30 -8.96 -10.96 -16.67
N TYR A 31 -8.39 -10.24 -15.69
CA TYR A 31 -7.77 -8.94 -15.95
C TYR A 31 -6.51 -9.05 -16.82
N ASP A 32 -6.28 -8.06 -17.68
CA ASP A 32 -5.02 -7.89 -18.39
C ASP A 32 -4.04 -7.09 -17.50
N SER A 33 -2.92 -7.70 -17.13
CA SER A 33 -1.89 -7.06 -16.30
C SER A 33 -1.20 -5.87 -16.97
N ASN A 34 -1.37 -5.70 -18.28
CA ASN A 34 -0.81 -4.58 -19.04
C ASN A 34 -1.76 -3.37 -19.11
N GLN A 35 -2.97 -3.48 -18.55
CA GLN A 35 -3.96 -2.42 -18.54
C GLN A 35 -4.22 -1.90 -17.13
N ASN A 36 -4.92 -0.76 -17.03
CA ASN A 36 -5.44 -0.30 -15.74
C ASN A 36 -6.50 -1.28 -15.25
N ILE A 37 -6.27 -1.84 -14.06
CA ILE A 37 -7.17 -2.82 -13.48
C ILE A 37 -8.20 -2.07 -12.62
N PRO A 38 -9.51 -2.24 -12.88
CA PRO A 38 -10.55 -1.60 -12.07
C PRO A 38 -10.34 -1.87 -10.57
N TRP A 39 -10.58 -0.83 -9.76
CA TRP A 39 -10.42 -0.87 -8.31
C TRP A 39 -8.99 -1.13 -7.81
N VAL A 40 -7.99 -1.07 -8.67
CA VAL A 40 -6.58 -1.09 -8.26
C VAL A 40 -6.00 0.29 -8.51
N LEU A 41 -5.34 0.87 -7.50
CA LEU A 41 -4.65 2.14 -7.64
C LEU A 41 -3.54 2.02 -8.67
N SER A 42 -3.68 2.77 -9.76
CA SER A 42 -2.66 2.88 -10.81
C SER A 42 -1.37 3.48 -10.25
N LEU A 43 -0.25 2.85 -10.57
CA LEU A 43 1.08 3.38 -10.27
C LEU A 43 1.47 4.35 -11.38
N GLY A 44 1.21 5.64 -11.16
CA GLY A 44 1.78 6.68 -12.01
C GLY A 44 3.29 6.61 -11.91
N THR A 45 3.98 6.42 -13.04
CA THR A 45 5.44 6.25 -13.08
C THR A 45 6.05 7.33 -13.96
N ARG A 46 7.01 8.06 -13.41
CA ARG A 46 7.79 9.08 -14.12
C ARG A 46 9.26 8.90 -13.76
N ASN A 47 10.07 8.48 -14.72
CA ASN A 47 11.47 8.09 -14.49
C ASN A 47 11.57 7.05 -13.35
N ARG A 48 12.42 7.30 -12.35
CA ARG A 48 12.57 6.47 -11.15
C ARG A 48 11.64 6.91 -10.00
N SER A 49 10.54 7.60 -10.28
CA SER A 49 9.61 8.12 -9.28
C SER A 49 8.20 7.63 -9.55
N ASN A 50 7.40 7.49 -8.49
CA ASN A 50 5.96 7.34 -8.62
C ASN A 50 5.26 8.67 -8.33
N THR A 51 4.19 8.93 -9.08
CA THR A 51 3.32 10.12 -8.92
C THR A 51 1.99 9.78 -8.24
N SER A 52 1.69 8.49 -8.06
CA SER A 52 0.46 8.02 -7.41
C SER A 52 0.56 6.54 -7.05
N GLY A 53 -0.47 6.04 -6.35
CA GLY A 53 -0.75 4.61 -6.23
C GLY A 53 0.02 3.88 -5.13
N ARG A 54 0.65 4.63 -4.22
CA ARG A 54 1.24 4.10 -2.99
C ARG A 54 0.71 4.88 -1.82
N GLN A 55 0.25 4.15 -0.82
CA GLN A 55 -0.34 4.67 0.40
C GLN A 55 0.32 4.01 1.60
N VAL A 56 0.35 4.70 2.74
CA VAL A 56 0.88 4.20 4.01
C VAL A 56 -0.02 4.58 5.17
N CYS A 57 0.01 3.76 6.22
CA CYS A 57 -0.48 4.13 7.54
C CYS A 57 0.68 4.58 8.41
N VAL A 58 0.56 5.77 9.01
CA VAL A 58 1.63 6.38 9.82
C VAL A 58 1.90 5.62 11.12
N GLU A 59 0.89 4.93 11.67
CA GLU A 59 1.06 4.07 12.85
C GLU A 59 1.69 2.72 12.49
N CYS A 60 1.34 2.13 11.33
CA CYS A 60 2.03 0.92 10.86
C CYS A 60 3.53 1.16 10.68
N LEU A 61 3.94 2.40 10.35
CA LEU A 61 5.34 2.80 10.23
C LEU A 61 6.07 2.91 11.57
N LYS A 62 5.37 2.94 12.71
CA LYS A 62 5.97 2.94 14.06
C LYS A 62 6.30 1.53 14.57
N SER A 63 5.71 0.50 14.00
CA SER A 63 5.89 -0.88 14.45
C SER A 63 7.37 -1.29 14.41
N HIS A 64 7.90 -1.70 15.57
CA HIS A 64 9.26 -2.20 15.73
C HIS A 64 9.36 -3.73 15.62
N GLU A 65 8.26 -4.45 15.84
CA GLU A 65 8.25 -5.92 15.91
C GLU A 65 8.31 -6.61 14.54
N ASN A 66 8.07 -5.86 13.48
CA ASN A 66 8.31 -6.24 12.09
C ASN A 66 8.76 -4.98 11.36
N PRO A 67 9.83 -5.02 10.53
CA PRO A 67 10.17 -3.86 9.71
C PRO A 67 8.91 -3.45 8.95
N PRO A 68 8.53 -2.16 9.00
CA PRO A 68 7.28 -1.73 8.41
C PRO A 68 7.25 -2.15 6.95
N TYR A 69 6.13 -2.71 6.51
CA TYR A 69 5.94 -3.13 5.12
C TYR A 69 4.63 -2.59 4.59
N LEU A 70 4.61 -2.33 3.29
CA LEU A 70 3.41 -1.87 2.60
C LEU A 70 2.41 -3.01 2.50
N ARG A 71 1.17 -2.78 2.95
CA ARG A 71 0.10 -3.78 2.84
C ARG A 71 -0.38 -3.83 1.39
N LEU A 72 -0.62 -5.04 0.87
CA LEU A 72 -1.20 -5.23 -0.47
C LEU A 72 -2.55 -4.56 -0.63
N MET A 73 -3.41 -4.69 0.39
CA MET A 73 -4.77 -4.14 0.36
C MET A 73 -4.82 -2.62 0.20
N TRP A 74 -3.77 -1.90 0.60
CA TRP A 74 -3.66 -0.46 0.35
C TRP A 74 -3.52 -0.10 -1.14
N ARG A 75 -3.35 -1.08 -2.03
CA ARG A 75 -3.39 -0.89 -3.48
C ARG A 75 -4.81 -0.93 -4.04
N ILE A 76 -5.81 -1.27 -3.25
CA ILE A 76 -7.19 -1.37 -3.70
C ILE A 76 -7.89 -0.02 -3.50
N GLY A 77 -8.63 0.43 -4.51
CA GLY A 77 -9.13 1.81 -4.61
C GLY A 77 -10.12 2.24 -3.52
N TRP A 78 -10.74 1.29 -2.80
CA TRP A 78 -11.60 1.59 -1.65
C TRP A 78 -10.87 1.61 -0.31
N HIS A 79 -9.60 1.20 -0.26
CA HIS A 79 -8.80 1.34 0.94
C HIS A 79 -8.33 2.78 1.10
N CYS A 80 -9.08 3.54 1.90
CA CYS A 80 -8.78 4.91 2.28
C CYS A 80 -8.33 5.00 3.74
N SER A 81 -8.56 3.96 4.55
CA SER A 81 -8.16 3.89 5.94
C SER A 81 -7.47 2.58 6.29
N CYS A 82 -6.56 2.62 7.26
CA CYS A 82 -5.91 1.46 7.82
C CYS A 82 -6.91 0.61 8.62
N VAL A 83 -7.00 -0.69 8.32
CA VAL A 83 -7.89 -1.62 9.05
C VAL A 83 -7.41 -1.83 10.49
N GLU A 84 -6.10 -1.85 10.71
CA GLU A 84 -5.51 -2.09 12.03
C GLU A 84 -5.63 -0.86 12.95
N HIS A 85 -5.31 0.33 12.42
CA HIS A 85 -5.15 1.55 13.22
C HIS A 85 -6.32 2.53 13.10
N GLN A 86 -7.25 2.30 12.17
CA GLN A 86 -8.38 3.20 11.89
C GLN A 86 -7.94 4.65 11.67
N LEU A 87 -6.96 4.84 10.78
CA LEU A 87 -6.48 6.16 10.37
C LEU A 87 -6.54 6.26 8.85
N SER A 88 -6.74 7.45 8.32
CA SER A 88 -6.63 7.73 6.89
C SER A 88 -5.23 7.37 6.40
N LEU A 89 -5.17 6.63 5.29
CA LEU A 89 -3.93 6.35 4.61
C LEU A 89 -3.45 7.62 3.91
N ILE A 90 -2.15 7.90 4.01
CA ILE A 90 -1.52 9.02 3.30
C ILE A 90 -0.74 8.50 2.10
N ASP A 91 -0.75 9.24 1.01
CA ASP A 91 0.01 8.97 -0.22
C ASP A 91 1.02 10.08 -0.56
N HIS A 92 0.93 11.23 0.12
CA HIS A 92 1.84 12.36 -0.02
C HIS A 92 2.46 12.74 1.32
N CYS A 93 3.67 13.30 1.28
CA CYS A 93 4.30 13.93 2.43
C CYS A 93 3.53 15.19 2.80
N PRO A 94 3.10 15.38 4.07
CA PRO A 94 2.36 16.58 4.47
C PRO A 94 3.21 17.85 4.42
N GLU A 95 4.54 17.74 4.54
CA GLU A 95 5.46 18.88 4.55
C GLU A 95 5.77 19.41 3.13
N CYS A 96 6.16 18.53 2.20
CA CYS A 96 6.62 18.94 0.87
C CYS A 96 5.68 18.55 -0.27
N GLY A 97 4.58 17.85 0.02
CA GLY A 97 3.58 17.43 -0.97
C GLY A 97 4.04 16.35 -1.96
N VAL A 98 5.28 15.86 -1.89
CA VAL A 98 5.76 14.80 -2.79
C VAL A 98 5.04 13.49 -2.48
N THR A 99 4.71 12.71 -3.51
CA THR A 99 4.19 11.35 -3.33
C THR A 99 5.20 10.53 -2.53
N ILE A 100 4.72 9.71 -1.61
CA ILE A 100 5.54 8.84 -0.79
C ILE A 100 6.22 7.80 -1.70
N GLN A 101 7.55 7.69 -1.59
CA GLN A 101 8.39 6.84 -2.43
C GLN A 101 9.17 5.82 -1.59
N PRO A 102 8.51 4.77 -1.08
CA PRO A 102 9.12 3.80 -0.16
C PRO A 102 10.33 3.06 -0.76
N PHE A 103 10.33 2.87 -2.08
CA PHE A 103 11.40 2.21 -2.84
C PHE A 103 12.63 3.11 -3.08
N LYS A 104 12.63 4.34 -2.56
CA LYS A 104 13.80 5.22 -2.50
C LYS A 104 14.37 5.34 -1.08
N ALA A 105 13.81 4.60 -0.13
CA ALA A 105 14.26 4.65 1.26
C ALA A 105 15.64 3.98 1.46
N ASP A 106 16.22 3.35 0.43
CA ASP A 106 17.47 2.61 0.46
C ASP A 106 18.73 3.38 0.01
N MET A 107 19.82 3.04 0.71
CA MET A 107 21.19 3.60 0.87
C MET A 107 21.40 4.77 1.84
N GLU A 108 20.61 5.85 1.84
CA GLU A 108 20.97 7.05 2.63
C GLU A 108 20.17 7.26 3.94
N HIS A 109 18.91 6.80 4.02
CA HIS A 109 18.00 7.14 5.13
C HIS A 109 17.41 5.93 5.88
N GLY A 110 17.52 4.71 5.34
CA GLY A 110 17.25 3.43 6.03
C GLY A 110 15.82 3.20 6.58
N CYS A 111 14.91 4.15 6.42
CA CYS A 111 13.63 4.17 7.12
C CYS A 111 12.48 4.59 6.20
N LEU A 112 11.48 3.72 6.05
CA LEU A 112 10.27 3.97 5.24
C LEU A 112 9.38 5.10 5.79
N ALA A 113 9.63 5.53 7.03
CA ALA A 113 8.94 6.65 7.65
C ALA A 113 9.52 8.01 7.27
N ILE A 114 10.71 8.06 6.67
CA ILE A 114 11.37 9.33 6.34
C ILE A 114 11.08 9.69 4.89
N CYS A 115 10.59 10.91 4.66
CA CYS A 115 10.42 11.44 3.32
C CYS A 115 11.77 11.54 2.62
N THR A 116 11.92 10.84 1.49
CA THR A 116 13.16 10.80 0.70
C THR A 116 13.48 12.09 -0.04
N THR A 117 12.67 13.15 0.14
CA THR A 117 12.85 14.45 -0.52
C THR A 117 13.15 15.56 0.50
N CYS A 118 12.40 15.64 1.60
CA CYS A 118 12.57 16.70 2.60
C CYS A 118 13.02 16.21 3.98
N GLY A 119 13.12 14.90 4.21
CA GLY A 119 13.51 14.32 5.51
C GLY A 119 12.43 14.34 6.58
N PHE A 120 11.23 14.86 6.29
CA PHE A 120 10.11 14.83 7.23
C PHE A 120 9.76 13.40 7.67
N ASP A 121 9.51 13.23 8.97
CA ASP A 121 9.07 11.97 9.55
C ASP A 121 7.55 11.81 9.44
N LEU A 122 7.12 10.94 8.52
CA LEU A 122 5.72 10.64 8.22
C LEU A 122 4.93 10.18 9.46
N ARG A 123 5.59 9.64 10.49
CA ARG A 123 4.95 9.23 11.77
C ARG A 123 4.36 10.41 12.55
N ARG A 124 4.74 11.64 12.19
CA ARG A 124 4.27 12.90 12.78
C ARG A 124 3.09 13.53 12.03
N CYS A 125 2.57 12.87 10.99
CA CYS A 125 1.41 13.36 10.24
C CYS A 125 0.12 13.17 11.05
N GLU A 126 -0.38 14.28 11.59
CA GLU A 126 -1.60 14.35 12.38
C GLU A 126 -2.86 14.31 11.52
N GLU A 127 -2.76 14.71 10.25
CA GLU A 127 -3.87 14.73 9.29
C GLU A 127 -4.42 13.33 9.01
N SER A 128 -3.61 12.28 9.24
CA SER A 128 -4.05 10.89 9.16
C SER A 128 -5.20 10.55 10.12
N LYS A 129 -5.39 11.33 11.19
CA LYS A 129 -6.51 11.18 12.15
C LYS A 129 -7.84 11.65 11.57
N ASN A 130 -7.82 12.44 10.49
CA ASN A 130 -9.04 12.92 9.84
C ASN A 130 -9.61 11.84 8.93
N ILE A 131 -10.53 11.05 9.46
CA ILE A 131 -11.19 9.97 8.73
C ILE A 131 -12.45 10.49 8.06
N ASN A 132 -12.59 10.21 6.77
CA ASN A 132 -13.87 10.36 6.09
C ASN A 132 -14.77 9.14 6.42
N LEU A 133 -15.78 9.34 7.27
CA LEU A 133 -16.67 8.27 7.71
C LEU A 133 -17.43 7.59 6.57
N ASN A 134 -17.80 8.33 5.52
CA ASN A 134 -18.48 7.73 4.36
C ASN A 134 -17.53 6.80 3.60
N ALA A 135 -16.28 7.21 3.43
CA ALA A 135 -15.25 6.40 2.78
C ALA A 135 -14.92 5.15 3.61
N LEU A 136 -14.80 5.29 4.94
CA LEU A 136 -14.60 4.16 5.85
C LEU A 136 -15.78 3.17 5.81
N ASN A 137 -17.02 3.67 5.83
CA ASN A 137 -18.21 2.84 5.71
C ASN A 137 -18.25 2.07 4.39
N PHE A 138 -17.86 2.73 3.29
CA PHE A 138 -17.74 2.07 1.99
C PHE A 138 -16.65 0.99 1.99
N GLN A 139 -15.46 1.31 2.50
CA GLN A 139 -14.37 0.35 2.66
C GLN A 139 -14.82 -0.90 3.42
N ASN A 140 -15.47 -0.71 4.58
CA ASN A 140 -15.93 -1.83 5.41
C ASN A 140 -16.94 -2.73 4.68
N LYS A 141 -17.87 -2.14 3.92
CA LYS A 141 -18.83 -2.91 3.11
C LYS A 141 -18.15 -3.64 1.96
N ALA A 142 -17.23 -2.99 1.25
CA ALA A 142 -16.48 -3.60 0.16
C ALA A 142 -15.64 -4.80 0.66
N GLU A 143 -14.97 -4.64 1.81
CA GLU A 143 -14.21 -5.71 2.45
C GLU A 143 -15.10 -6.89 2.90
N GLN A 144 -16.31 -6.63 3.40
CA GLN A 144 -17.26 -7.70 3.73
C GLN A 144 -17.66 -8.51 2.50
N VAL A 145 -17.94 -7.85 1.36
CA VAL A 145 -18.26 -8.52 0.09
C VAL A 145 -17.08 -9.35 -0.40
N LEU A 146 -15.86 -8.81 -0.32
CA LEU A 146 -14.65 -9.53 -0.73
C LEU A 146 -14.44 -10.79 0.13
N LYS A 147 -14.58 -10.68 1.46
CA LYS A 147 -14.47 -11.82 2.39
C LYS A 147 -15.55 -12.88 2.17
N GLN A 148 -16.78 -12.48 1.84
CA GLN A 148 -17.88 -13.42 1.56
C GLN A 148 -17.68 -14.21 0.27
N LYS A 149 -16.98 -13.65 -0.73
CA LYS A 149 -16.59 -14.38 -1.95
C LYS A 149 -15.44 -15.36 -1.74
N ILE A 150 -14.73 -15.26 -0.62
CA ILE A 150 -13.65 -16.18 -0.20
C ILE A 150 -14.22 -17.37 0.62
N GLY A 151 -15.51 -17.32 0.99
CA GLY A 151 -16.21 -18.37 1.75
C GLY A 151 -16.91 -19.41 0.88
#